data_AF-A0A2H5ZZU7-F1
#
_entry.id   AF-A0A2H5ZZU7-F1
#
_cell.length_a   1.000
_cell.length_b   1.000
_cell.length_c   1.000
_cell.angle_alpha   90.00
_cell.angle_beta   90.00
_cell.angle_gamma   90.00
#
_symmetry.space_group_name_H-M   'P 1'
#
loop_
_entity.id
_entity.type
_entity.pdbx_description
1 polymer ?
#
loop_
_entity_poly.entity_id
_entity_poly.type
_entity_poly.pdbx_seq_one_letter_code
_entity_poly.pdbx_strand_id
1 'polypeptide(L)'
;MSQAAVWTLPNTLTLARIILSPVIALLPFIEGYFPKLVAFVVFIAAAVSDVYDGRLARERRQITDLGKMLDPLADKLLLLATLVPIYWITRERVLEYGIPWWGSLPLWVALVLVGREFLVTLLRYLAKRRGVVIAAAGAGKLKTIVQDIFIGATIGWFAWKDMRTAFGWQRGWLGEYWEQFHGGVVAVTLAIAVLLTVYSMLVYLYRYRSVFRSAPQSASGDGP
;
A
#
# COMPACT_ATOMS: atom_id res chain seq x y z
N MET A 1 -0.80 -6.14 35.00
CA MET A 1 -0.87 -6.32 33.53
C MET A 1 0.53 -6.66 33.06
N SER A 2 0.77 -7.87 32.56
CA SER A 2 2.10 -8.28 32.08
C SER A 2 2.45 -7.40 30.88
N GLN A 3 3.53 -6.60 30.98
CA GLN A 3 4.06 -5.88 29.82
C GLN A 3 4.56 -6.94 28.84
N ALA A 4 3.82 -7.13 27.75
CA ALA A 4 4.30 -7.96 26.65
C ALA A 4 5.66 -7.40 26.21
N ALA A 5 6.66 -8.27 26.04
CA ALA A 5 7.99 -7.87 25.63
C ALA A 5 7.90 -7.00 24.37
N VAL A 6 8.53 -5.82 24.40
CA VAL A 6 8.50 -4.85 23.29
C VAL A 6 9.17 -5.43 22.03
N TRP A 7 10.18 -6.27 22.24
CA TRP A 7 10.95 -6.94 21.19
C TRP A 7 10.34 -8.30 20.85
N THR A 8 9.28 -8.28 20.05
CA THR A 8 8.69 -9.49 19.45
C THR A 8 9.12 -9.61 17.99
N LEU A 9 9.15 -10.83 17.46
CA LEU A 9 9.45 -11.05 16.04
C LEU A 9 8.52 -10.24 15.10
N PRO A 10 7.19 -10.17 15.34
CA PRO A 10 6.31 -9.28 14.58
C PRO A 10 6.74 -7.81 14.62
N ASN A 11 7.02 -7.24 15.80
CA ASN A 11 7.41 -5.84 15.91
C ASN A 11 8.74 -5.53 15.18
N THR A 12 9.70 -6.46 15.22
CA THR A 12 10.97 -6.32 14.50
C THR A 12 10.76 -6.34 12.99
N LEU A 13 9.85 -7.17 12.47
CA LEU A 13 9.49 -7.20 11.05
C LEU A 13 8.82 -5.88 10.62
N THR A 14 7.89 -5.36 11.42
CA THR A 14 7.26 -4.05 11.17
C THR A 14 8.30 -2.92 11.15
N LEU A 15 9.23 -2.91 12.11
CA LEU A 15 10.31 -1.91 12.16
C LEU A 15 11.26 -2.02 10.96
N ALA A 16 11.61 -3.25 10.57
CA ALA A 16 12.41 -3.50 9.37
C ALA A 16 11.71 -2.93 8.12
N ARG A 17 10.38 -3.10 7.98
CA ARG A 17 9.61 -2.51 6.88
C ARG A 17 9.70 -0.98 6.85
N ILE A 18 9.60 -0.33 8.01
CA ILE A 18 9.74 1.12 8.13
C ILE A 18 11.12 1.57 7.63
N ILE A 19 12.18 0.87 8.04
CA ILE A 19 13.57 1.19 7.65
C ILE A 19 13.83 0.89 6.16
N LEU A 20 13.23 -0.18 5.61
CA LEU A 20 13.37 -0.55 4.20
C LEU A 20 12.56 0.33 3.26
N SER A 21 11.50 0.99 3.75
CA SER A 21 10.62 1.82 2.91
C SER A 21 11.38 2.93 2.14
N PRO A 22 12.27 3.74 2.77
CA PRO A 22 13.12 4.68 2.03
C PRO A 22 14.01 4.02 0.96
N VAL A 23 14.54 2.83 1.24
CA VAL A 23 15.38 2.09 0.27
C VAL A 23 14.54 1.68 -0.95
N ILE A 24 13.34 1.13 -0.73
CA ILE A 24 12.38 0.81 -1.80
C ILE A 24 12.01 2.07 -2.59
N ALA A 25 11.92 3.23 -1.94
CA ALA A 25 11.58 4.49 -2.60
C ALA A 25 12.69 5.01 -3.52
N LEU A 26 13.95 4.82 -3.14
CA LEU A 26 15.10 5.41 -3.85
C LEU A 26 15.63 4.52 -4.97
N LEU A 27 15.63 3.19 -4.78
CA LEU A 27 16.18 2.26 -5.76
C LEU A 27 15.60 2.38 -7.18
N PRO A 28 14.29 2.62 -7.39
CA PRO A 28 13.72 2.78 -8.74
C PRO A 28 14.27 3.96 -9.54
N PHE A 29 14.81 4.99 -8.87
CA PHE A 29 15.41 6.15 -9.52
C PHE A 29 16.83 5.90 -10.04
N ILE A 30 17.49 4.84 -9.58
CA ILE A 30 18.83 4.49 -10.03
C ILE A 30 18.73 3.82 -11.41
N GLU A 31 19.59 4.25 -12.33
CA GLU A 31 19.64 3.71 -13.69
C GLU A 31 20.03 2.21 -13.70
N GLY A 32 19.54 1.51 -14.72
CA GLY A 32 19.78 0.08 -14.90
C GLY A 32 18.75 -0.81 -14.21
N TYR A 33 18.77 -2.08 -14.62
CA TYR A 33 17.77 -3.07 -14.20
C TYR A 33 18.00 -3.58 -12.78
N PHE A 34 19.26 -3.69 -12.35
CA PHE A 34 19.60 -4.33 -11.07
C PHE A 34 19.02 -3.58 -9.86
N PRO A 35 19.15 -2.24 -9.72
CA PRO A 35 18.52 -1.51 -8.62
C PRO A 35 16.99 -1.68 -8.57
N LYS A 36 16.33 -1.63 -9.73
CA LYS A 36 14.88 -1.82 -9.87
C LYS A 36 14.45 -3.25 -9.51
N LEU A 37 15.26 -4.24 -9.88
CA LEU A 37 15.06 -5.64 -9.51
C LEU A 37 15.20 -5.82 -8.00
N VAL A 38 16.20 -5.20 -7.38
CA VAL A 38 16.35 -5.19 -5.91
C VAL A 38 15.14 -4.53 -5.26
N ALA A 39 14.67 -3.38 -5.77
CA ALA A 39 13.47 -2.72 -5.27
C ALA A 39 12.23 -3.64 -5.31
N PHE A 40 12.05 -4.36 -6.42
CA PHE A 40 10.98 -5.34 -6.59
C PHE A 40 11.08 -6.47 -5.55
N VAL A 41 12.25 -7.09 -5.42
CA VAL A 41 12.45 -8.21 -4.48
C VAL A 41 12.25 -7.76 -3.03
N VAL A 42 12.79 -6.59 -2.65
CA VAL A 42 12.64 -6.05 -1.30
C VAL A 42 11.18 -5.67 -1.02
N PHE A 43 10.47 -5.10 -2.00
CA PHE A 43 9.03 -4.83 -1.88
C PHE A 43 8.23 -6.11 -1.67
N ILE A 44 8.46 -7.16 -2.46
CA ILE A 44 7.78 -8.45 -2.30
C ILE A 44 8.07 -9.03 -0.91
N ALA A 45 9.32 -9.02 -0.45
CA ALA A 45 9.68 -9.46 0.89
C ALA A 45 8.94 -8.66 1.99
N ALA A 46 8.81 -7.34 1.82
CA ALA A 46 8.14 -6.45 2.76
C ALA A 46 6.61 -6.62 2.80
N ALA A 47 5.98 -6.83 1.64
CA ALA A 47 4.53 -7.09 1.53
C ALA A 47 4.17 -8.48 2.06
N VAL A 48 5.01 -9.49 1.77
CA VAL A 48 4.82 -10.84 2.27
C VAL A 48 5.04 -10.90 3.78
N SER A 49 6.05 -10.20 4.31
CA SER A 49 6.31 -10.17 5.76
C SER A 49 5.15 -9.60 6.57
N ASP A 50 4.37 -8.65 6.02
CA ASP A 50 3.15 -8.09 6.65
C ASP A 50 2.05 -9.13 6.87
N VAL A 51 1.87 -10.01 5.87
CA VAL A 51 0.89 -11.07 6.00
C VAL A 51 1.34 -12.07 7.08
N TYR A 52 2.64 -12.32 7.18
CA TYR A 52 3.20 -13.27 8.14
C TYR A 52 3.30 -12.71 9.56
N ASP A 53 3.73 -11.47 9.77
CA ASP A 53 3.87 -10.88 11.10
C ASP A 53 2.53 -10.77 11.82
N GLY A 54 1.47 -10.35 11.12
CA GLY A 54 0.12 -10.26 11.66
C GLY A 54 -0.49 -11.62 11.97
N ARG A 55 -0.16 -12.65 11.19
CA ARG A 55 -0.53 -14.05 11.51
C ARG A 55 0.22 -14.54 12.74
N LEU A 56 1.53 -14.35 12.77
CA LEU A 56 2.40 -14.81 13.84
C LEU A 56 2.05 -14.17 15.18
N ALA A 57 1.74 -12.86 15.18
CA ALA A 57 1.29 -12.15 16.37
C ALA A 57 0.00 -12.76 16.96
N ARG A 58 -0.95 -13.16 16.11
CA ARG A 58 -2.21 -13.82 16.53
C ARG A 58 -1.96 -15.25 17.01
N GLU A 59 -1.20 -16.03 16.26
CA GLU A 59 -0.91 -17.44 16.56
C GLU A 59 -0.08 -17.57 17.85
N ARG A 60 0.89 -16.68 18.08
CA ARG A 60 1.75 -16.69 19.27
C ARG A 60 1.23 -15.85 20.43
N ARG A 61 0.04 -15.23 20.31
CA ARG A 61 -0.53 -14.29 21.31
C ARG A 61 0.44 -13.13 21.66
N GLN A 62 1.24 -12.70 20.70
CA GLN A 62 2.25 -11.63 20.83
C GLN A 62 1.72 -10.27 20.35
N ILE A 63 0.45 -9.98 20.61
CA ILE A 63 -0.16 -8.70 20.24
C ILE A 63 0.29 -7.63 21.24
N THR A 64 1.07 -6.66 20.78
CA THR A 64 1.59 -5.56 21.63
C THR A 64 0.96 -4.22 21.25
N ASP A 65 0.94 -3.26 22.18
CA ASP A 65 0.41 -1.91 21.89
C ASP A 65 1.34 -1.12 20.96
N LEU A 66 2.66 -1.36 21.04
CA LEU A 66 3.62 -0.82 20.08
C LEU A 66 3.34 -1.33 18.67
N GLY A 67 3.16 -2.65 18.49
CA GLY A 67 2.82 -3.24 17.18
C GLY A 67 1.56 -2.63 16.58
N LYS A 68 0.47 -2.53 17.37
CA LYS A 68 -0.78 -1.87 16.94
C LYS A 68 -0.59 -0.43 16.45
N MET A 69 0.43 0.27 16.94
CA MET A 69 0.78 1.63 16.52
C MET A 69 1.72 1.66 15.31
N LEU A 70 2.69 0.75 15.26
CA LEU A 70 3.68 0.66 14.19
C LEU A 70 3.09 0.10 12.89
N ASP A 71 2.20 -0.90 12.94
CA ASP A 71 1.69 -1.54 11.72
C ASP A 71 0.98 -0.53 10.80
N PRO A 72 0.03 0.31 11.28
CA PRO A 72 -0.61 1.30 10.42
C PRO A 72 0.34 2.38 9.91
N LEU A 73 1.47 2.62 10.59
CA LEU A 73 2.50 3.56 10.15
C LEU A 73 3.34 2.92 9.04
N ALA A 74 3.81 1.69 9.25
CA ALA A 74 4.61 0.94 8.30
C ALA A 74 3.86 0.75 6.97
N ASP A 75 2.58 0.43 7.00
CA ASP A 75 1.74 0.28 5.81
C ASP A 75 1.66 1.57 4.99
N LYS A 76 1.48 2.72 5.65
CA LYS A 76 1.39 4.02 4.98
C LYS A 76 2.73 4.46 4.41
N LEU A 77 3.82 4.19 5.13
CA LEU A 77 5.17 4.48 4.66
C LEU A 77 5.52 3.61 3.46
N LEU A 78 5.23 2.31 3.48
CA LEU A 78 5.46 1.43 2.34
C LEU A 78 4.62 1.84 1.13
N LEU A 79 3.36 2.21 1.34
CA LEU A 79 2.49 2.72 0.28
C LEU A 79 3.05 4.00 -0.35
N LEU A 80 3.45 4.98 0.45
CA LEU A 80 4.04 6.22 -0.06
C LEU A 80 5.38 5.97 -0.75
N ALA A 81 6.23 5.13 -0.14
CA ALA A 81 7.53 4.75 -0.67
C ALA A 81 7.47 4.05 -2.02
N THR A 82 6.32 3.52 -2.40
CA THR A 82 6.15 2.82 -3.69
C THR A 82 5.33 3.62 -4.68
N LEU A 83 4.19 4.20 -4.26
CA LEU A 83 3.35 5.01 -5.15
C LEU A 83 4.02 6.30 -5.61
N VAL A 84 4.81 6.97 -4.76
CA VAL A 84 5.47 8.23 -5.13
C VAL A 84 6.51 8.03 -6.23
N PRO A 85 7.45 7.05 -6.14
CA PRO A 85 8.36 6.75 -7.25
C PRO A 85 7.63 6.31 -8.51
N ILE A 86 6.60 5.45 -8.41
CA ILE A 86 5.80 5.04 -9.57
C ILE A 86 5.18 6.27 -10.25
N TYR A 87 4.54 7.15 -9.49
CA TYR A 87 3.96 8.38 -10.00
C TYR A 87 5.00 9.23 -10.73
N TRP A 88 6.14 9.48 -10.09
CA TRP A 88 7.19 10.33 -10.64
C TRP A 88 7.82 9.73 -11.91
N ILE A 89 8.21 8.46 -11.87
CA ILE A 89 8.87 7.78 -12.99
C ILE A 89 7.93 7.68 -14.20
N THR A 90 6.67 7.27 -13.99
CA THR A 90 5.70 7.15 -15.09
C THR A 90 5.32 8.50 -15.69
N ARG A 91 5.48 9.60 -14.94
CA ARG A 91 5.24 10.97 -15.41
C ARG A 91 6.42 11.53 -16.20
N GLU A 92 7.62 11.51 -15.62
CA GLU A 92 8.82 12.09 -16.26
C GLU A 92 9.31 11.27 -17.45
N ARG A 93 9.20 9.94 -17.36
CA ARG A 93 9.68 9.00 -18.37
C ARG A 93 8.52 8.22 -19.00
N VAL A 94 7.43 8.92 -19.33
CA VAL A 94 6.18 8.32 -19.83
C VAL A 94 6.38 7.48 -21.10
N LEU A 95 7.32 7.86 -21.98
CA LEU A 95 7.63 7.10 -23.19
C LEU A 95 8.28 5.75 -22.88
N GLU A 96 9.01 5.66 -21.77
CA GLU A 96 9.74 4.46 -21.37
C GLU A 96 8.95 3.62 -20.37
N TYR A 97 8.27 4.24 -19.41
CA TYR A 97 7.60 3.56 -18.30
C TYR A 97 6.10 3.85 -18.22
N GLY A 98 5.50 4.42 -19.27
CA GLY A 98 4.06 4.60 -19.34
C GLY A 98 3.31 3.29 -19.08
N ILE A 99 2.31 3.35 -18.22
CA ILE A 99 1.38 2.27 -17.95
C ILE A 99 0.49 2.12 -19.19
N PRO A 100 0.38 0.93 -19.80
CA PRO A 100 -0.46 0.74 -20.99
C PRO A 100 -1.90 1.21 -20.77
N TRP A 101 -2.48 1.88 -21.76
CA TRP A 101 -3.82 2.50 -21.73
C TRP A 101 -3.97 3.71 -20.79
N TRP A 102 -3.06 3.92 -19.85
CA TRP A 102 -3.11 5.01 -18.87
C TRP A 102 -2.07 6.12 -19.13
N GLY A 103 -0.94 5.79 -19.76
CA GLY A 103 0.22 6.68 -19.86
C GLY A 103 0.89 6.85 -18.50
N SER A 104 1.08 8.08 -18.05
CA SER A 104 1.55 8.34 -16.68
C SER A 104 0.50 7.95 -15.64
N LEU A 105 0.91 7.51 -14.45
CA LEU A 105 -0.03 7.35 -13.33
C LEU A 105 -0.73 8.69 -13.05
N PRO A 106 -2.06 8.83 -13.23
CA PRO A 106 -2.70 10.11 -13.04
C PRO A 106 -2.62 10.59 -11.59
N LEU A 107 -2.35 11.87 -11.37
CA LEU A 107 -2.21 12.42 -10.02
C LEU A 107 -3.46 12.16 -9.16
N TRP A 108 -4.65 12.30 -9.73
CA TRP A 108 -5.90 12.03 -9.01
C TRP A 108 -6.00 10.58 -8.54
N VAL A 109 -5.47 9.61 -9.29
CA VAL A 109 -5.43 8.20 -8.88
C VAL A 109 -4.51 8.03 -7.68
N ALA A 110 -3.30 8.58 -7.74
CA ALA A 110 -2.35 8.53 -6.63
C ALA A 110 -2.95 9.15 -5.35
N LEU A 111 -3.61 10.31 -5.50
CA LEU A 111 -4.30 10.99 -4.38
C LEU A 111 -5.48 10.17 -3.83
N VAL A 112 -6.25 9.48 -4.67
CA VAL A 112 -7.34 8.61 -4.21
C VAL A 112 -6.78 7.41 -3.43
N LEU A 113 -5.75 6.74 -3.95
CA LEU A 113 -5.15 5.56 -3.31
C LEU A 113 -4.55 5.92 -1.94
N VAL A 114 -3.78 7.00 -1.87
CA VAL A 114 -3.14 7.48 -0.64
C VAL A 114 -4.16 8.12 0.30
N GLY A 115 -4.90 9.12 -0.18
CA GLY A 115 -5.81 9.93 0.62
C GLY A 115 -6.89 9.10 1.32
N ARG A 116 -7.37 8.04 0.67
CA ARG A 116 -8.30 7.09 1.29
C ARG A 116 -7.72 6.40 2.52
N GLU A 117 -6.45 6.00 2.51
CA GLU A 117 -5.82 5.34 3.66
C GLU A 117 -5.75 6.26 4.88
N PHE A 118 -5.38 7.52 4.65
CA PHE A 118 -5.36 8.54 5.71
C PHE A 118 -6.77 8.87 6.20
N LEU A 119 -7.74 9.07 5.29
CA LEU A 119 -9.11 9.39 5.65
C LEU A 119 -9.75 8.28 6.48
N VAL A 120 -9.67 7.02 6.03
CA VAL A 120 -10.27 5.91 6.76
C VAL A 120 -9.61 5.71 8.12
N THR A 121 -8.29 5.90 8.22
CA THR A 121 -7.58 5.89 9.51
C THR A 121 -8.10 6.97 10.45
N LEU A 122 -8.24 8.20 9.95
CA LEU A 122 -8.78 9.33 10.72
C LEU A 122 -10.23 9.08 11.16
N LEU A 123 -11.09 8.61 10.26
CA LEU A 123 -12.49 8.30 10.59
C LEU A 123 -12.60 7.20 11.65
N ARG A 124 -11.77 6.15 11.58
CA ARG A 124 -11.72 5.12 12.62
C ARG A 124 -11.26 5.69 13.97
N TYR A 125 -10.27 6.58 13.96
CA TYR A 125 -9.79 7.24 15.15
C TYR A 125 -10.89 8.09 15.82
N LEU A 126 -11.59 8.90 15.03
CA LEU A 126 -12.71 9.73 15.52
C LEU A 126 -13.89 8.88 16.03
N ALA A 127 -14.23 7.79 15.34
CA ALA A 127 -15.28 6.86 15.78
C ALA A 127 -14.92 6.20 17.11
N LYS A 128 -13.66 5.78 17.29
CA LYS A 128 -13.15 5.22 18.55
C LYS A 128 -13.29 6.21 19.71
N ARG A 129 -13.00 7.50 19.48
CA ARG A 129 -13.22 8.56 20.50
C ARG A 129 -14.70 8.73 20.88
N ARG A 130 -15.63 8.34 20.02
CA ARG A 130 -17.08 8.35 20.27
C ARG A 130 -17.61 7.00 20.80
N GLY A 131 -16.73 6.09 21.23
CA GLY A 131 -17.11 4.77 21.73
C GLY A 131 -17.54 3.76 20.67
N VAL A 132 -17.45 4.10 19.38
CA VAL A 132 -17.82 3.19 18.27
C VAL A 132 -16.57 2.54 17.69
N VAL A 133 -16.45 1.23 17.86
CA VAL A 133 -15.36 0.45 17.25
C VAL A 133 -15.75 0.03 15.84
N ILE A 134 -15.09 0.61 14.85
CA ILE A 134 -15.30 0.28 13.44
C ILE A 134 -14.39 -0.88 13.04
N ALA A 135 -14.96 -2.07 12.87
CA ALA A 135 -14.26 -3.23 12.34
C ALA A 135 -13.81 -3.02 10.88
N ALA A 136 -12.73 -3.70 10.49
CA ALA A 136 -12.30 -3.73 9.09
C ALA A 136 -13.33 -4.50 8.24
N ALA A 137 -13.88 -3.85 7.21
CA ALA A 137 -14.78 -4.50 6.25
C ALA A 137 -13.98 -5.35 5.25
N GLY A 138 -14.51 -6.54 4.87
CA GLY A 138 -13.84 -7.48 3.97
C GLY A 138 -13.40 -6.90 2.61
N ALA A 139 -14.15 -5.94 2.07
CA ALA A 139 -13.77 -5.20 0.86
C ALA A 139 -12.42 -4.46 0.99
N GLY A 140 -12.05 -4.06 2.21
CA GLY A 140 -10.76 -3.44 2.49
C GLY A 140 -9.58 -4.40 2.29
N LYS A 141 -9.76 -5.70 2.58
CA LYS A 141 -8.70 -6.71 2.42
C LYS A 141 -8.39 -6.98 0.95
N LEU A 142 -9.43 -7.17 0.13
CA LEU A 142 -9.25 -7.39 -1.30
C LEU A 142 -8.59 -6.19 -1.97
N LYS A 143 -8.99 -4.97 -1.59
CA LYS A 143 -8.39 -3.72 -2.07
C LYS A 143 -6.88 -3.68 -1.83
N THR A 144 -6.41 -4.01 -0.62
CA THR A 144 -4.98 -4.03 -0.30
C THR A 144 -4.23 -5.05 -1.15
N ILE A 145 -4.74 -6.27 -1.27
CA ILE A 145 -4.12 -7.32 -2.09
C ILE A 145 -3.97 -6.87 -3.55
N VAL A 146 -5.03 -6.34 -4.14
CA VAL A 146 -4.99 -5.86 -5.54
C VAL A 146 -4.02 -4.69 -5.69
N GLN A 147 -3.96 -3.78 -4.72
CA GLN A 147 -3.04 -2.66 -4.74
C GLN A 147 -1.57 -3.10 -4.63
N ASP A 148 -1.27 -4.08 -3.78
CA ASP A 148 0.09 -4.62 -3.65
C ASP A 148 0.52 -5.38 -4.91
N ILE A 149 -0.42 -6.08 -5.56
CA ILE A 149 -0.19 -6.70 -6.88
C ILE A 149 0.12 -5.62 -7.92
N PHE A 150 -0.67 -4.54 -7.97
CA PHE A 150 -0.40 -3.41 -8.87
C PHE A 150 1.00 -2.81 -8.64
N ILE A 151 1.35 -2.51 -7.39
CA ILE A 151 2.64 -1.92 -7.03
C ILE A 151 3.78 -2.87 -7.42
N GLY A 152 3.70 -4.13 -6.99
CA GLY A 152 4.71 -5.15 -7.28
C GLY A 152 4.89 -5.38 -8.78
N ALA A 153 3.78 -5.53 -9.51
CA ALA A 153 3.81 -5.68 -10.97
C ALA A 153 4.45 -4.47 -11.65
N THR A 154 4.19 -3.25 -11.16
CA THR A 154 4.76 -2.02 -11.74
C THR A 154 6.26 -1.91 -11.50
N ILE A 155 6.75 -2.19 -10.29
CA ILE A 155 8.18 -2.14 -9.98
C ILE A 155 8.93 -3.25 -10.72
N GLY A 156 8.37 -4.47 -10.73
CA GLY A 156 8.94 -5.59 -11.49
C GLY A 156 8.94 -5.33 -13.00
N TRP A 157 7.93 -4.65 -13.51
CA TRP A 157 7.87 -4.18 -14.89
C TRP A 157 8.99 -3.19 -15.23
N PHE A 158 9.28 -2.21 -14.37
CA PHE A 158 10.41 -1.30 -14.61
C PHE A 158 11.74 -2.06 -14.69
N ALA A 159 11.96 -3.02 -13.78
CA ALA A 159 13.15 -3.87 -13.80
C ALA A 159 13.24 -4.67 -15.10
N TRP A 160 12.12 -5.25 -15.55
CA TRP A 160 12.05 -6.02 -16.79
C TRP A 160 12.37 -5.17 -18.03
N LYS A 161 11.82 -3.95 -18.13
CA LYS A 161 12.08 -3.06 -19.28
C LYS A 161 13.57 -2.74 -19.40
N ASP A 162 14.21 -2.36 -18.30
CA ASP A 162 15.65 -2.08 -18.29
C ASP A 162 16.49 -3.32 -18.59
N MET A 163 16.06 -4.48 -18.08
CA MET A 163 16.77 -5.74 -18.31
C MET A 163 16.75 -6.12 -19.79
N ARG A 164 15.59 -6.03 -20.46
CA ARG A 164 15.50 -6.29 -21.91
C ARG A 164 16.39 -5.36 -22.71
N THR A 165 16.45 -4.08 -22.35
CA THR A 165 17.33 -3.11 -23.00
C THR A 165 18.80 -3.47 -22.79
N ALA A 166 19.18 -3.83 -21.56
CA ALA A 166 20.57 -4.19 -21.23
C ALA A 166 21.07 -5.45 -21.95
N PHE A 167 20.21 -6.47 -22.11
CA PHE A 167 20.57 -7.72 -22.78
C PHE A 167 20.30 -7.72 -24.29
N GLY A 168 19.83 -6.60 -24.86
CA GLY A 168 19.52 -6.49 -26.30
C GLY A 168 18.33 -7.35 -26.75
N TRP A 169 17.47 -7.79 -25.82
CA TRP A 169 16.29 -8.63 -26.10
C TRP A 169 15.07 -7.82 -26.59
N GLN A 170 15.35 -6.73 -27.29
CA GLN A 170 14.33 -5.81 -27.79
C GLN A 170 13.54 -6.41 -28.94
N ARG A 171 14.13 -7.36 -29.69
CA ARG A 171 13.53 -8.01 -30.84
C ARG A 171 13.30 -9.48 -30.50
N GLY A 172 12.04 -9.86 -30.32
CA GLY A 172 11.67 -11.24 -30.03
C GLY A 172 10.24 -11.35 -29.51
N TRP A 173 9.52 -12.35 -30.01
CA TRP A 173 8.11 -12.59 -29.65
C TRP A 173 7.90 -12.76 -28.14
N LEU A 174 8.85 -13.38 -27.43
CA LEU A 174 8.82 -13.53 -25.96
C LEU A 174 8.86 -12.18 -25.26
N GLY A 175 9.73 -11.28 -25.72
CA GLY A 175 9.88 -9.95 -25.16
C GLY A 175 8.62 -9.12 -25.35
N GLU A 176 8.05 -9.12 -26.55
CA GLU A 176 6.82 -8.41 -26.90
C GLU A 176 5.59 -8.98 -26.17
N TYR A 177 5.45 -10.30 -26.13
CA TYR A 177 4.37 -10.96 -25.39
C TYR A 177 4.43 -10.60 -23.90
N TRP A 178 5.62 -10.70 -23.29
CA TRP A 178 5.78 -10.37 -21.88
C TRP A 178 5.51 -8.90 -21.60
N GLU A 179 5.87 -8.02 -22.55
CA GLU A 179 5.51 -6.60 -22.50
C GLU A 179 3.98 -6.45 -22.45
N GLN A 180 3.26 -6.98 -23.42
CA GLN A 180 1.81 -6.85 -23.46
C GLN A 180 1.13 -7.47 -22.22
N PHE A 181 1.57 -8.66 -21.80
CA PHE A 181 1.02 -9.36 -20.66
C PHE A 181 1.23 -8.61 -19.34
N HIS A 182 2.47 -8.27 -18.98
CA HIS A 182 2.72 -7.57 -17.71
C HIS A 182 2.14 -6.17 -17.72
N GLY A 183 2.25 -5.47 -18.84
CA GLY A 183 1.66 -4.16 -19.02
C GLY A 183 0.14 -4.19 -18.83
N GLY A 184 -0.53 -5.21 -19.38
CA GLY A 184 -1.94 -5.48 -19.15
C GLY A 184 -2.26 -5.79 -17.68
N VAL A 185 -1.45 -6.61 -17.00
CA VAL A 185 -1.61 -6.88 -15.56
C VAL A 185 -1.53 -5.59 -14.75
N VAL A 186 -0.54 -4.73 -14.99
CA VAL A 186 -0.40 -3.43 -14.30
C VAL A 186 -1.63 -2.54 -14.56
N ALA A 187 -2.04 -2.41 -15.81
CA ALA A 187 -3.17 -1.56 -16.19
C ALA A 187 -4.50 -2.03 -15.60
N VAL A 188 -4.77 -3.35 -15.63
CA VAL A 188 -5.99 -3.96 -15.07
C VAL A 188 -5.99 -3.87 -13.55
N THR A 189 -4.87 -4.20 -12.90
CA THR A 189 -4.77 -4.14 -11.43
C THR A 189 -4.88 -2.72 -10.90
N LEU A 190 -4.35 -1.72 -11.61
CA LEU A 190 -4.59 -0.30 -11.32
C LEU A 190 -6.08 0.04 -11.37
N ALA A 191 -6.75 -0.34 -12.46
CA ALA A 191 -8.19 -0.09 -12.64
C ALA A 191 -9.01 -0.69 -11.49
N ILE A 192 -8.75 -1.97 -11.17
CA ILE A 192 -9.44 -2.67 -10.09
C ILE A 192 -9.10 -2.05 -8.72
N ALA A 193 -7.84 -1.69 -8.47
CA ALA A 193 -7.42 -1.03 -7.23
C ALA A 193 -8.17 0.29 -7.02
N VAL A 194 -8.30 1.11 -8.05
CA VAL A 194 -9.05 2.37 -8.00
C VAL A 194 -10.54 2.11 -7.73
N LEU A 195 -11.16 1.20 -8.48
CA LEU A 195 -12.57 0.84 -8.31
C LEU A 195 -12.86 0.34 -6.89
N LEU A 196 -12.04 -0.59 -6.38
CA LEU A 196 -12.18 -1.12 -5.02
C LEU A 196 -11.91 -0.04 -3.96
N THR A 197 -10.99 0.88 -4.21
CA THR A 197 -10.70 1.98 -3.29
C THR A 197 -11.91 2.89 -3.15
N VAL A 198 -12.46 3.36 -4.28
CA VAL A 198 -13.66 4.21 -4.31
C VAL A 198 -14.86 3.48 -3.72
N TYR A 199 -15.12 2.25 -4.16
CA TYR A 199 -16.23 1.43 -3.64
C TYR A 199 -16.13 1.23 -2.13
N SER A 200 -14.97 0.82 -1.62
CA SER A 200 -14.78 0.59 -0.18
C SER A 200 -14.96 1.86 0.64
N MET A 201 -14.53 3.01 0.10
CA MET A 201 -14.69 4.32 0.73
C MET A 201 -16.16 4.74 0.78
N LEU A 202 -16.91 4.60 -0.31
CA LEU A 202 -18.34 4.91 -0.37
C LEU A 202 -19.15 4.01 0.59
N VAL A 203 -18.87 2.71 0.61
CA VAL A 203 -19.52 1.77 1.54
C VAL A 203 -19.20 2.15 2.99
N TYR A 204 -17.96 2.52 3.28
CA TYR A 204 -17.55 2.96 4.63
C TYR A 204 -18.31 4.22 5.06
N LEU A 205 -18.31 5.26 4.23
CA LEU A 205 -19.00 6.52 4.51
C LEU A 205 -20.51 6.31 4.68
N TYR A 206 -21.12 5.50 3.83
CA TYR A 206 -22.55 5.17 3.92
C TYR A 206 -22.88 4.41 5.21
N ARG A 207 -22.11 3.37 5.54
CA ARG A 207 -22.34 2.51 6.71
C ARG A 207 -22.19 3.28 8.02
N TYR A 208 -21.23 4.19 8.11
CA TYR A 208 -20.90 4.90 9.35
C TYR A 208 -21.41 6.35 9.37
N ARG A 209 -22.25 6.76 8.42
CA ARG A 209 -22.82 8.13 8.37
C ARG A 209 -23.53 8.54 9.66
N SER A 210 -24.19 7.61 10.34
CA SER A 210 -24.93 7.88 11.59
C SER A 210 -23.99 8.26 12.73
N VAL A 211 -22.80 7.64 12.80
CA VAL A 211 -21.78 7.90 13.83
C VAL A 211 -21.30 9.36 13.77
N PHE A 212 -21.28 9.95 12.57
CA PHE A 212 -20.81 11.32 12.34
C PHE A 212 -21.92 12.38 12.32
N ARG A 213 -23.19 11.97 12.27
CA ARG A 213 -24.35 12.89 12.32
C ARG A 213 -24.75 13.31 13.74
N SER A 214 -24.43 12.51 14.76
CA SER A 214 -24.71 12.88 16.14
C SER A 214 -23.77 14.00 16.61
N ALA A 215 -24.34 15.12 17.07
CA ALA A 215 -23.60 16.19 17.73
C ALA A 215 -22.86 15.63 18.97
N PRO A 216 -21.73 16.22 19.39
CA PRO A 216 -21.10 15.84 20.65
C PRO A 216 -22.15 15.97 21.75
N GLN A 217 -22.38 14.91 22.53
CA GLN A 217 -23.08 15.06 23.81
C GLN A 217 -22.22 16.03 24.62
N SER A 218 -22.68 17.28 24.76
CA SER A 218 -22.12 18.23 25.71
C SER A 218 -22.11 17.52 27.05
N ALA A 219 -20.94 17.46 27.69
CA ALA A 219 -20.87 17.14 29.10
C ALA A 219 -21.75 18.16 29.82
N SER A 220 -23.01 17.80 30.11
CA SER A 220 -23.84 18.52 31.05
C SER A 220 -23.09 18.43 32.36
N GLY A 221 -22.52 19.56 32.76
CA GLY A 221 -21.90 19.73 34.04
C GLY A 221 -22.93 19.49 35.12
N ASP A 222 -22.81 18.36 35.79
CA ASP A 222 -23.36 18.18 37.12
C ASP A 222 -22.18 18.14 38.08
N GLY A 223 -22.01 19.26 38.78
CA GLY A 223 -21.21 19.33 39.98
C GLY A 223 -21.58 20.61 40.73
N PRO A 224 -21.48 20.58 42.05
CA PRO A 224 -22.15 19.68 43.00
C PRO A 224 -23.52 20.20 43.46
#